data_AF-A0A6G6K1S3-F1
#
_entry.id   AF-A0A6G6K1S3-F1
#
_cell.length_a   1.000
_cell.length_b   1.000
_cell.length_c   1.000
_cell.angle_alpha   90.00
_cell.angle_beta   90.00
_cell.angle_gamma   90.00
#
_symmetry.space_group_name_H-M   'P 1'
#
loop_
_entity.id
_entity.type
_entity.pdbx_description
1 polymer ?
#
loop_
_entity_poly.entity_id
_entity_poly.type
_entity_poly.pdbx_seq_one_letter_code
_entity_poly.pdbx_strand_id
1 'polypeptide(L)' 'MKTLLSVLAASFVLATTASAVEPVNAQCPVCNKNVRLIFHSTFKGQRVAFATAECKDKFDKSPTKYAVKAK' A
#
# COMPACT_ATOMS: atom_id res chain seq x y z
N MET A 1 20.88 44.89 28.16
CA MET A 1 21.59 44.65 26.88
C MET A 1 22.79 43.75 27.16
N LYS A 2 22.65 42.44 26.91
CA LYS A 2 23.71 41.43 26.72
C LYS A 2 23.00 40.20 26.17
N THR A 3 22.94 40.19 24.85
CA THR A 3 22.22 39.27 23.99
C THR A 3 22.75 37.86 24.14
N LEU A 4 21.98 36.98 24.77
CA LEU A 4 22.11 35.54 24.59
C LEU A 4 21.31 35.15 23.34
N LEU A 5 21.94 35.41 22.19
CA LEU A 5 21.60 34.79 20.92
C LEU A 5 22.44 33.53 20.77
N SER A 6 21.89 32.58 20.00
CA SER A 6 22.57 31.60 19.16
C SER A 6 22.25 30.11 19.42
N VAL A 7 21.38 29.65 18.51
CA VAL A 7 21.36 28.35 17.83
C VAL A 7 20.80 27.14 18.59
N LEU A 8 19.47 27.13 18.74
CA LEU A 8 18.72 25.88 18.73
C LEU A 8 18.54 25.46 17.26
N ALA A 9 19.43 24.61 16.77
CA ALA A 9 19.33 24.03 15.43
C ALA A 9 18.06 23.14 15.36
N ALA A 10 17.01 23.68 14.76
CA ALA A 10 15.78 22.94 14.46
C ALA A 10 16.04 22.01 13.28
N SER A 11 16.48 20.78 13.55
CA SER A 11 16.48 19.68 12.59
C SER A 11 15.04 19.31 12.26
N PHE A 12 14.49 19.91 11.20
CA PHE A 12 13.17 19.57 10.68
C PHE A 12 13.26 18.21 9.99
N VAL A 13 12.87 17.16 10.70
CA VAL A 13 12.79 15.80 10.15
C VAL A 13 11.68 15.82 9.10
N LEU A 14 12.03 15.65 7.81
CA LEU A 14 11.04 15.43 6.76
C LEU A 14 10.35 14.09 7.02
N ALA A 15 9.18 14.14 7.66
CA ALA A 15 8.27 13.01 7.76
C ALA A 15 7.74 12.73 6.35
N THR A 16 8.31 11.74 5.67
CA THR A 16 7.78 11.24 4.41
C THR A 16 6.44 10.55 4.70
N THR A 17 5.35 11.22 4.37
CA THR A 17 4.02 10.63 4.44
C THR A 17 3.91 9.56 3.35
N ALA A 18 4.04 8.30 3.75
CA ALA A 18 3.80 7.16 2.87
C ALA A 18 2.33 7.18 2.44
N SER A 19 2.05 7.75 1.27
CA SER A 19 0.72 7.76 0.68
C SER A 19 0.34 6.32 0.34
N ALA A 20 -0.66 5.78 1.04
CA ALA A 20 -1.18 4.46 0.76
C ALA A 20 -1.86 4.47 -0.61
N VAL A 21 -1.15 3.98 -1.64
CA VAL A 21 -1.69 3.81 -2.99
C VAL A 21 -2.95 2.96 -2.91
N GLU A 22 -4.06 3.43 -3.45
CA GLU A 22 -5.30 2.67 -3.49
C GLU A 22 -5.14 1.39 -4.32
N PRO A 23 -5.85 0.30 -3.98
CA PRO A 23 -5.83 -0.87 -4.83
C PRO A 23 -6.49 -0.59 -6.18
N VAL A 24 -5.94 -1.19 -7.22
CA VAL A 24 -6.45 -1.04 -8.59
C VAL A 24 -7.77 -1.76 -8.82
N ASN A 25 -8.11 -2.73 -7.98
CA ASN A 25 -9.26 -3.62 -8.15
C ASN A 25 -10.31 -3.47 -7.05
N ALA A 26 -11.59 -3.56 -7.42
CA ALA A 26 -12.71 -3.61 -6.48
C ALA A 26 -13.07 -5.06 -6.06
N GLN A 27 -12.82 -6.04 -6.94
CA GLN A 27 -13.13 -7.46 -6.73
C GLN A 27 -11.85 -8.29 -6.64
N CYS A 28 -11.87 -9.30 -5.78
CA CYS A 28 -10.76 -10.22 -5.56
C CYS A 28 -10.48 -11.03 -6.85
N PRO A 29 -9.26 -10.99 -7.41
CA PRO A 29 -8.91 -11.71 -8.64
C PRO A 29 -9.01 -13.24 -8.51
N VAL A 30 -9.00 -13.76 -7.28
CA VAL A 30 -9.01 -15.20 -6.99
C VAL A 30 -10.42 -15.76 -6.81
N CYS A 31 -11.34 -14.98 -6.22
CA CYS A 31 -12.66 -15.48 -5.82
C CYS A 31 -13.83 -14.54 -6.15
N ASN A 32 -13.59 -13.42 -6.83
CA ASN A 32 -14.58 -12.41 -7.26
C ASN A 32 -15.42 -11.76 -6.14
N LYS A 33 -15.09 -11.98 -4.86
CA LYS A 33 -15.71 -11.29 -3.72
C LYS A 33 -15.12 -9.87 -3.54
N ASN A 34 -15.83 -9.02 -2.80
CA ASN A 34 -15.33 -7.69 -2.41
C ASN A 34 -13.99 -7.80 -1.66
N VAL A 35 -13.08 -6.89 -1.97
CA VAL A 35 -11.74 -6.85 -1.38
C VAL A 35 -11.75 -6.27 0.03
N ARG A 36 -10.74 -6.63 0.82
CA ARG A 36 -10.42 -6.01 2.11
C ARG A 36 -9.02 -5.41 2.01
N LEU A 37 -8.88 -4.12 2.33
CA LEU A 37 -7.61 -3.38 2.14
C LEU A 37 -6.43 -3.94 2.95
N ILE A 38 -6.70 -4.70 4.00
CA ILE A 38 -5.69 -5.38 4.83
C ILE A 38 -4.98 -6.51 4.09
N PHE A 39 -5.65 -7.16 3.12
CA PHE A 39 -5.07 -8.23 2.32
C PHE A 39 -4.69 -7.66 0.96
N HIS A 40 -3.42 -7.30 0.79
CA HIS A 40 -2.94 -6.72 -0.46
C HIS A 40 -1.50 -7.12 -0.76
N SER A 41 -1.15 -7.09 -2.03
CA SER A 41 0.20 -7.30 -2.54
C SER A 41 0.52 -6.22 -3.58
N THR A 42 1.80 -5.88 -3.72
CA THR A 42 2.27 -5.04 -4.83
C THR A 42 2.64 -5.94 -6.00
N PHE A 43 1.92 -5.81 -7.12
CA PHE A 43 2.18 -6.55 -8.34
C PHE A 43 2.35 -5.57 -9.50
N LYS A 44 3.50 -5.64 -10.20
CA LYS A 44 3.83 -4.72 -11.30
C LYS A 44 3.70 -3.23 -10.93
N GLY A 45 4.11 -2.86 -9.72
CA GLY A 45 4.01 -1.50 -9.20
C GLY A 45 2.61 -1.05 -8.80
N GLN A 46 1.62 -1.93 -8.91
CA GLN A 46 0.23 -1.67 -8.55
C GLN A 46 -0.16 -2.41 -7.28
N ARG A 47 -0.97 -1.78 -6.43
CA ARG A 47 -1.55 -2.45 -5.26
C ARG A 47 -2.74 -3.28 -5.72
N VAL A 48 -2.72 -4.57 -5.43
CA VAL A 48 -3.82 -5.50 -5.68
C VAL A 48 -4.37 -5.96 -4.34
N ALA A 49 -5.68 -5.84 -4.11
CA ALA A 49 -6.34 -6.24 -2.86
C ALA A 49 -7.14 -7.53 -3.01
N PHE A 50 -7.35 -8.24 -1.89
CA PHE A 50 -7.94 -9.56 -1.82
C PHE A 50 -9.05 -9.64 -0.77
N ALA A 51 -9.95 -10.60 -0.93
CA ALA A 51 -11.04 -10.83 0.03
C ALA A 51 -10.55 -11.50 1.33
N THR A 52 -9.52 -12.36 1.26
CA THR A 52 -8.96 -13.12 2.38
C THR A 52 -7.43 -13.22 2.27
N ALA A 53 -6.77 -13.56 3.39
CA ALA A 53 -5.33 -13.88 3.40
C ALA A 53 -5.01 -15.07 2.47
N GLU A 54 -5.84 -16.11 2.45
CA GLU A 54 -5.64 -17.27 1.57
C GLU A 54 -5.68 -16.89 0.08
N CYS A 55 -6.57 -15.96 -0.32
CA CYS A 55 -6.59 -15.46 -1.69
C CYS A 55 -5.30 -14.71 -2.02
N LYS A 56 -4.80 -13.89 -1.10
CA LYS A 56 -3.51 -13.21 -1.25
C LYS A 56 -2.39 -14.24 -1.44
N ASP A 57 -2.32 -15.28 -0.60
CA ASP A 57 -1.27 -16.30 -0.69
C ASP A 57 -1.34 -17.10 -2.00
N LYS A 58 -2.54 -17.43 -2.46
CA LYS A 58 -2.75 -18.07 -3.77
C LYS A 58 -2.30 -17.18 -4.93
N PHE A 59 -2.57 -15.88 -4.84
CA PHE A 59 -2.13 -14.91 -5.83
C PHE A 59 -0.60 -14.76 -5.82
N ASP A 60 0.02 -14.58 -4.66
CA ASP A 60 1.47 -14.39 -4.54
C ASP A 60 2.27 -15.59 -5.07
N LYS A 61 1.75 -16.81 -4.94
CA LYS A 61 2.37 -18.03 -5.49
C LYS A 61 2.29 -18.14 -7.02
N SER A 62 1.30 -17.50 -7.66
CA SER A 62 1.07 -17.63 -9.10
C SER A 62 0.30 -16.41 -9.66
N PRO A 63 0.86 -15.20 -9.59
CA PRO A 63 0.09 -13.98 -9.86
C PRO A 63 -0.32 -13.86 -11.32
N THR A 64 0.44 -14.47 -12.24
CA THR A 64 0.15 -14.50 -13.68
C THR A 64 -1.07 -15.36 -14.04
N LYS A 65 -1.55 -16.22 -13.13
CA LYS A 65 -2.76 -17.04 -13.35
C LYS A 65 -4.06 -16.27 -13.14
N TYR A 66 -4.02 -15.12 -12.47
CA TYR A 66 -5.20 -14.38 -12.07
C TYR A 66 -5.33 -13.07 -12.85
N ALA A 67 -6.49 -12.84 -13.45
CA ALA A 67 -6.79 -11.59 -14.12
C ALA A 67 -7.19 -10.53 -13.09
N VAL A 68 -6.34 -9.53 -12.90
CA VAL A 68 -6.67 -8.35 -12.08
C VAL A 68 -7.47 -7.38 -12.94
N LYS A 69 -8.75 -7.20 -12.62
CA LYS A 69 -9.61 -6.21 -13.27
C LYS A 69 -9.50 -4.88 -12.54
N ALA A 70 -9.13 -3.83 -13.26
CA ALA A 70 -9.11 -2.48 -12.72
C ALA A 70 -10.55 -1.98 -12.46
N LYS A 71 -10.72 -1.12 -11.45
CA LYS A 71 -11.95 -0.39 -11.16
C LYS A 71 -12.11 0.83 -12.06
#